data_AF-A0A5J4UF30-F1
#
_entry.id   AF-A0A5J4UF30-F1
#
_cell.length_a   1.000
_cell.length_b   1.000
_cell.length_c   1.000
_cell.angle_alpha   90.00
_cell.angle_beta   90.00
_cell.angle_gamma   90.00
#
_symmetry.space_group_name_H-M   'P 1'
#
loop_
_entity.id
_entity.type
_entity.pdbx_description
1 polymer ?
#
loop_
_entity_poly.entity_id
_entity_poly.type
_entity_poly.pdbx_seq_one_letter_code
_entity_poly.pdbx_strand_id
1 'polypeptide(L)'
;MTELIRDVRGTPEFIPPEAVNSSVLGSSLKNGYLPSSADIYAIGATLFFIIFGHPPYHEENQYALYKQAINDPIPFDKDENIQIAKLISPDLRNLLEVTLEKDPSKRVTMDQMRIHPWVTSNGTHPLPVESIYYEDMTELIRDVRGTPEFMPPEAVNSSVLGSSLKNGYLPSSADIYAIGATIFFIIFGHPPYHEENQYALYKQAINDPIPFDKDENIQIAKLISPELRNLLEVTLEKDPSKRVTMEQMRIHPWVTCNGTHPLPVE
;
A
#
# COMPACT_ATOMS: atom_id res chain seq x y z
N MET A 1 4.61 -14.10 -18.87
CA MET A 1 3.39 -14.94 -18.84
C MET A 1 2.62 -14.47 -17.63
N THR A 2 1.49 -13.79 -17.79
CA THR A 2 0.77 -13.18 -16.66
C THR A 2 0.05 -14.27 -15.89
N GLU A 3 0.45 -14.50 -14.64
CA GLU A 3 -0.16 -15.50 -13.77
C GLU A 3 -1.39 -14.90 -13.08
N LEU A 4 -2.51 -15.64 -13.10
CA LEU A 4 -3.77 -15.21 -12.50
C LEU A 4 -3.87 -15.75 -11.07
N ILE A 5 -4.23 -14.91 -10.11
CA ILE A 5 -4.46 -15.35 -8.72
C ILE A 5 -5.82 -16.06 -8.61
N ARG A 6 -5.84 -17.16 -7.87
CA ARG A 6 -7.02 -18.03 -7.67
C ARG A 6 -7.41 -18.21 -6.19
N ASP A 7 -6.70 -17.58 -5.26
CA ASP A 7 -6.93 -17.63 -3.79
C ASP A 7 -6.63 -16.25 -3.16
N VAL A 8 -7.25 -15.95 -2.01
CA VAL A 8 -7.08 -14.67 -1.30
C VAL A 8 -6.04 -14.84 -0.21
N ARG A 9 -4.79 -14.47 -0.49
CA ARG A 9 -3.72 -14.31 0.50
C ARG A 9 -2.98 -13.02 0.23
N GLY A 10 -2.47 -12.38 1.28
CA GLY A 10 -1.63 -11.19 1.13
C GLY A 10 -0.42 -11.47 0.24
N THR A 11 0.07 -10.44 -0.45
CA THR A 11 1.24 -10.52 -1.31
C THR A 11 2.51 -10.62 -0.44
N PRO A 12 3.25 -11.76 -0.46
CA PRO A 12 4.36 -12.03 0.47
C PRO A 12 5.41 -10.91 0.55
N GLU A 13 5.67 -10.24 -0.55
CA GLU A 13 6.67 -9.18 -0.70
C GLU A 13 6.36 -7.91 0.09
N PHE A 14 5.12 -7.75 0.55
CA PHE A 14 4.66 -6.60 1.34
C PHE A 14 4.45 -6.95 2.83
N ILE A 15 4.65 -8.22 3.20
CA ILE A 15 4.51 -8.69 4.58
C ILE A 15 5.70 -8.20 5.41
N PRO A 16 5.47 -7.54 6.57
CA PRO A 16 6.55 -7.06 7.41
C PRO A 16 7.30 -8.20 8.12
N PRO A 17 8.57 -7.99 8.51
CA PRO A 17 9.40 -8.98 9.19
C PRO A 17 8.72 -9.64 10.40
N GLU A 18 8.02 -8.86 11.22
CA GLU A 18 7.36 -9.34 12.43
C GLU A 18 6.08 -10.16 12.19
N ALA A 19 5.50 -10.10 10.99
CA ALA A 19 4.30 -10.87 10.63
C ALA A 19 4.65 -12.24 10.02
N VAL A 20 5.92 -12.51 9.73
CA VAL A 20 6.33 -13.79 9.12
C VAL A 20 6.12 -14.94 10.10
N ASN A 21 5.28 -15.90 9.70
CA ASN A 21 4.86 -17.02 10.54
C ASN A 21 6.01 -18.01 10.83
N SER A 22 5.95 -18.54 12.06
CA SER A 22 6.72 -19.64 12.63
C SER A 22 6.91 -20.89 11.79
N SER A 23 5.99 -21.20 10.87
CA SER A 23 6.13 -22.35 9.96
C SER A 23 7.22 -22.16 8.90
N VAL A 24 7.61 -20.91 8.61
CA VAL A 24 8.64 -20.60 7.61
C VAL A 24 10.02 -20.42 8.27
N LEU A 25 10.11 -19.74 9.43
CA LEU A 25 11.40 -19.38 10.05
C LEU A 25 11.66 -19.98 11.45
N GLY A 26 10.75 -20.79 11.99
CA GLY A 26 10.93 -21.45 13.30
C GLY A 26 10.76 -20.55 14.54
N SER A 27 10.49 -19.26 14.38
CA SER A 27 10.21 -18.29 15.45
C SER A 27 8.70 -18.10 15.65
N SER A 28 8.21 -18.22 16.88
CA SER A 28 6.77 -18.26 17.16
C SER A 28 6.10 -16.87 17.06
N LEU A 29 5.00 -16.73 16.29
CA LEU A 29 4.03 -15.61 16.36
C LEU A 29 3.28 -15.54 17.71
N LYS A 30 3.75 -16.23 18.76
CA LYS A 30 3.09 -16.34 20.07
C LYS A 30 2.70 -15.01 20.69
N ASN A 31 3.40 -13.93 20.33
CA ASN A 31 3.18 -12.60 20.85
C ASN A 31 2.32 -11.71 19.92
N GLY A 32 2.01 -12.13 18.70
CA GLY A 32 1.34 -11.30 17.69
C GLY A 32 2.16 -10.09 17.25
N TYR A 33 1.60 -9.27 16.35
CA TYR A 33 2.21 -8.02 15.87
C TYR A 33 1.18 -6.88 15.82
N LEU A 34 1.67 -5.64 15.88
CA LEU A 34 0.83 -4.45 15.81
C LEU A 34 0.41 -4.18 14.35
N PRO A 35 -0.90 -4.13 14.05
CA PRO A 35 -1.41 -3.87 12.70
C PRO A 35 -0.92 -2.52 12.16
N SER A 36 -0.92 -1.50 13.02
CA SER A 36 -0.52 -0.15 12.66
C SER A 36 0.93 -0.07 12.18
N SER A 37 1.86 -0.75 12.86
CA SER A 37 3.25 -0.80 12.42
C SER A 37 3.41 -1.63 11.14
N ALA A 38 2.67 -2.74 11.02
CA ALA A 38 2.67 -3.58 9.83
C ALA A 38 2.21 -2.83 8.57
N ASP A 39 1.14 -2.04 8.68
CA ASP A 39 0.65 -1.21 7.58
C ASP A 39 1.69 -0.17 7.13
N ILE A 40 2.42 0.44 8.06
CA ILE A 40 3.51 1.38 7.72
C ILE A 40 4.61 0.70 6.91
N TYR A 41 4.97 -0.54 7.23
CA TYR A 41 5.94 -1.30 6.43
C TYR A 41 5.41 -1.57 5.04
N ALA A 42 4.13 -2.00 4.93
CA ALA A 42 3.49 -2.23 3.64
C ALA A 42 3.49 -0.95 2.80
N ILE A 43 3.19 0.22 3.39
CA ILE A 43 3.30 1.53 2.74
C ILE A 43 4.73 1.78 2.21
N GLY A 44 5.76 1.50 3.01
CA GLY A 44 7.16 1.61 2.58
C GLY A 44 7.50 0.69 1.40
N ALA A 45 7.04 -0.56 1.44
CA ALA A 45 7.24 -1.53 0.36
C ALA A 45 6.50 -1.13 -0.92
N THR A 46 5.28 -0.59 -0.78
CA THR A 46 4.49 0.00 -1.87
C THR A 46 5.18 1.20 -2.48
N LEU A 47 5.70 2.13 -1.67
CA LEU A 47 6.43 3.29 -2.17
C LEU A 47 7.70 2.86 -2.93
N PHE A 48 8.42 1.87 -2.41
CA PHE A 48 9.57 1.27 -3.10
C PHE A 48 9.14 0.69 -4.46
N PHE A 49 8.05 -0.08 -4.50
CA PHE A 49 7.50 -0.65 -5.73
C PHE A 49 7.16 0.41 -6.79
N ILE A 50 6.58 1.55 -6.38
CA ILE A 50 6.26 2.66 -7.29
C ILE A 50 7.54 3.28 -7.89
N ILE A 51 8.59 3.42 -7.09
CA ILE A 51 9.84 4.10 -7.49
C ILE A 51 10.73 3.19 -8.34
N PHE A 52 10.91 1.94 -7.91
CA PHE A 52 11.87 1.00 -8.48
C PHE A 52 11.23 0.00 -9.45
N GLY A 53 9.90 -0.08 -9.51
CA GLY A 53 9.16 -0.98 -10.39
C GLY A 53 9.05 -2.43 -9.90
N HIS A 54 9.64 -2.75 -8.75
CA HIS A 54 9.61 -4.07 -8.12
C HIS A 54 9.68 -3.93 -6.59
N PRO A 55 9.27 -4.93 -5.80
CA PRO A 55 9.27 -4.81 -4.34
C PRO A 55 10.71 -4.80 -3.80
N PRO A 56 10.92 -4.31 -2.56
CA PRO A 56 12.27 -4.21 -1.98
C PRO A 56 12.94 -5.57 -1.81
N TYR A 57 12.18 -6.64 -1.65
CA TYR A 57 12.69 -8.00 -1.60
C TYR A 57 11.80 -8.90 -2.43
N HIS A 58 12.41 -9.76 -3.23
CA HIS A 58 11.71 -10.72 -4.08
C HIS A 58 12.60 -11.94 -4.31
N GLU A 59 12.04 -13.13 -4.11
CA GLU A 59 12.72 -14.40 -4.30
C GLU A 59 11.68 -15.46 -4.71
N GLU A 60 12.09 -16.49 -5.46
CA GLU A 60 11.21 -17.60 -5.82
C GLU A 60 10.75 -18.41 -4.59
N ASN A 61 11.57 -18.40 -3.53
CA ASN A 61 11.29 -19.12 -2.29
C ASN A 61 10.94 -18.14 -1.16
N GLN A 62 9.75 -18.30 -0.57
CA GLN A 62 9.28 -17.48 0.55
C GLN A 62 10.23 -17.45 1.74
N TYR A 63 10.92 -18.56 2.06
CA TYR A 63 11.95 -18.59 3.10
C TYR A 63 13.11 -17.64 2.77
N ALA A 64 13.57 -17.65 1.52
CA ALA A 64 14.65 -16.78 1.08
C ALA A 64 14.20 -15.30 1.08
N LEU A 65 13.00 -15.03 0.57
CA LEU A 65 12.36 -13.71 0.61
C LEU A 65 12.35 -13.15 2.02
N TYR A 66 11.79 -13.89 2.99
CA TYR A 66 11.68 -13.39 4.36
C TYR A 66 13.04 -13.30 5.05
N LYS A 67 13.98 -14.19 4.74
CA LYS A 67 15.35 -14.08 5.23
C LYS A 67 16.00 -12.76 4.78
N GLN A 68 15.83 -12.36 3.52
CA GLN A 68 16.30 -11.06 3.05
C GLN A 68 15.54 -9.92 3.74
N ALA A 69 14.21 -9.98 3.76
CA ALA A 69 13.39 -8.94 4.36
C ALA A 69 13.72 -8.70 5.85
N ILE A 70 14.23 -9.70 6.57
CA ILE A 70 14.65 -9.60 7.98
C ILE A 70 16.10 -9.09 8.13
N ASN A 71 17.03 -9.59 7.32
CA ASN A 71 18.47 -9.43 7.59
C ASN A 71 19.17 -8.42 6.67
N ASP A 72 18.65 -8.22 5.47
CA ASP A 72 19.35 -7.46 4.44
C ASP A 72 18.92 -5.98 4.51
N PRO A 73 19.86 -5.05 4.24
CA PRO A 73 19.51 -3.63 4.13
C PRO A 73 18.54 -3.42 2.95
N ILE A 74 17.89 -2.26 2.92
CA ILE A 74 17.09 -1.84 1.76
C ILE A 74 18.03 -1.81 0.54
N PRO A 75 17.67 -2.46 -0.59
CA PRO A 75 18.62 -2.78 -1.65
C PRO A 75 18.92 -1.60 -2.60
N PHE A 76 19.13 -0.40 -2.06
CA PHE A 76 19.44 0.79 -2.86
C PHE A 76 20.72 0.64 -3.70
N ASP A 77 21.67 -0.17 -3.21
CA ASP A 77 22.98 -0.39 -3.84
C ASP A 77 23.01 -1.61 -4.78
N LYS A 78 21.90 -2.32 -4.98
CA LYS A 78 21.83 -3.39 -5.99
C LYS A 78 21.96 -2.80 -7.39
N ASP A 79 22.62 -3.52 -8.30
CA ASP A 79 22.89 -3.06 -9.66
C ASP A 79 21.64 -2.59 -10.42
N GLU A 80 20.49 -3.26 -10.21
CA GLU A 80 19.19 -2.90 -10.78
C GLU A 80 18.63 -1.58 -10.22
N ASN A 81 18.95 -1.23 -8.97
CA ASN A 81 18.41 -0.08 -8.26
C ASN A 81 19.33 1.13 -8.29
N ILE A 82 20.64 0.94 -8.45
CA ILE A 82 21.65 1.97 -8.17
C ILE A 82 21.49 3.25 -8.99
N GLN A 83 20.94 3.16 -10.21
CA GLN A 83 20.68 4.34 -11.04
C GLN A 83 19.43 5.10 -10.55
N ILE A 84 18.36 4.38 -10.21
CA ILE A 84 17.12 4.95 -9.66
C ILE A 84 17.40 5.59 -8.29
N ALA A 85 18.17 4.91 -7.44
CA ALA A 85 18.49 5.35 -6.08
C ALA A 85 19.34 6.63 -6.02
N LYS A 86 20.01 7.00 -7.12
CA LYS A 86 20.74 8.28 -7.27
C LYS A 86 19.83 9.46 -7.63
N LEU A 87 18.62 9.17 -8.13
CA LEU A 87 17.68 10.18 -8.63
C LEU A 87 16.63 10.59 -7.58
N ILE A 88 16.39 9.75 -6.56
CA ILE A 88 15.46 10.08 -5.48
C ILE A 88 16.04 11.15 -4.54
N SER A 89 15.17 12.01 -4.00
CA SER A 89 15.56 13.06 -3.05
C SER A 89 15.99 12.48 -1.70
N PRO A 90 16.80 13.22 -0.90
CA PRO A 90 17.15 12.79 0.46
C PRO A 90 15.92 12.53 1.34
N ASP A 91 14.88 13.38 1.23
CA ASP A 91 13.63 13.20 1.97
C ASP A 91 12.90 11.92 1.54
N LEU A 92 12.86 11.59 0.24
CA LEU A 92 12.23 10.36 -0.24
C LEU A 92 12.97 9.11 0.24
N ARG A 93 14.30 9.15 0.17
CA ARG A 93 15.16 8.09 0.71
C ARG A 93 14.91 7.90 2.20
N ASN A 94 14.88 8.99 2.97
CA ASN A 94 14.64 8.91 4.40
C ASN A 94 13.26 8.32 4.72
N LEU A 95 12.22 8.71 3.96
CA LEU A 95 10.88 8.13 4.13
C LEU A 95 10.88 6.61 3.92
N LEU A 96 11.56 6.12 2.88
CA LEU A 96 11.71 4.67 2.64
C LEU A 96 12.46 3.99 3.79
N GLU A 97 13.52 4.60 4.31
CA GLU A 97 14.31 4.06 5.43
C GLU A 97 13.47 3.93 6.72
N VAL A 98 12.71 4.95 7.09
CA VAL A 98 11.94 4.95 8.34
C VAL A 98 10.65 4.10 8.28
N THR A 99 10.10 3.90 7.08
CA THR A 99 8.92 3.02 6.87
C THR A 99 9.32 1.55 6.74
N LEU A 100 10.45 1.24 6.09
CA LEU A 100 10.98 -0.13 5.95
C LEU A 100 11.89 -0.56 7.11
N GLU A 101 11.93 0.20 8.21
CA GLU A 101 12.62 -0.17 9.45
C GLU A 101 12.10 -1.54 9.95
N LYS A 102 13.04 -2.43 10.25
CA LYS A 102 12.78 -3.84 10.55
C LYS A 102 12.23 -4.02 11.96
N ASP A 103 12.70 -3.21 12.90
CA ASP A 103 12.22 -3.20 14.27
C ASP A 103 10.93 -2.37 14.36
N PRO A 104 9.75 -2.99 14.55
CA PRO A 104 8.48 -2.27 14.57
C PRO A 104 8.39 -1.22 15.70
N SER A 105 9.23 -1.31 16.73
CA SER A 105 9.30 -0.31 17.81
C SER A 105 10.08 0.96 17.44
N LYS A 106 10.89 0.89 16.38
CA LYS A 106 11.67 2.02 15.83
C LYS A 106 11.08 2.56 14.52
N ARG A 107 10.21 1.78 13.88
CA ARG A 107 9.50 2.17 12.67
C ARG A 107 8.67 3.41 12.91
N VAL A 108 8.63 4.30 11.91
CA VAL A 108 7.84 5.53 11.98
C VAL A 108 6.38 5.23 12.26
N THR A 109 5.73 6.06 13.07
CA THR A 109 4.27 5.97 13.28
C THR A 109 3.51 6.69 12.18
N MET A 110 2.21 6.40 12.02
CA MET A 110 1.37 7.12 11.05
C MET A 110 1.39 8.64 11.28
N ASP A 111 1.29 9.09 12.53
CA ASP A 111 1.31 10.53 12.87
C ASP A 111 2.63 11.20 12.45
N GLN A 112 3.76 10.54 12.71
CA GLN A 112 5.07 11.02 12.29
C GLN A 112 5.23 11.00 10.76
N MET A 113 4.68 9.99 10.09
CA MET A 113 4.73 9.87 8.64
C MET A 113 3.90 10.98 7.95
N ARG A 114 2.71 11.30 8.48
CA ARG A 114 1.82 12.34 7.94
C ARG A 114 2.43 13.74 7.95
N ILE A 115 3.40 13.98 8.85
CA ILE A 115 4.15 15.24 8.94
C ILE A 115 5.54 15.16 8.29
N HIS A 116 5.89 14.03 7.68
CA HIS A 116 7.21 13.82 7.11
C HIS A 116 7.50 14.85 6.00
N PRO A 117 8.74 15.39 5.88
CA PRO A 117 9.09 16.40 4.88
C PRO A 117 8.74 16.01 3.45
N TRP A 118 8.96 14.75 3.06
CA TRP A 118 8.58 14.27 1.75
C TRP A 118 7.05 14.31 1.51
N VAL A 119 6.27 13.90 2.51
CA VAL A 119 4.80 13.83 2.42
C VAL A 119 4.18 15.21 2.35
N THR A 120 4.70 16.15 3.15
CA THR A 120 4.13 17.50 3.29
C THR A 120 4.82 18.55 2.43
N SER A 121 5.78 18.15 1.58
CA SER A 121 6.65 19.08 0.86
C SER A 121 7.30 20.11 1.81
N ASN A 122 7.97 19.61 2.85
CA ASN A 122 8.57 20.42 3.92
C ASN A 122 7.54 21.34 4.62
N GLY A 123 6.34 20.83 4.87
CA GLY A 123 5.25 21.55 5.56
C GLY A 123 4.46 22.53 4.70
N THR A 124 4.76 22.66 3.40
CA THR A 124 4.01 23.55 2.50
C THR A 124 2.63 22.99 2.12
N HIS A 125 2.46 21.68 2.19
CA HIS A 125 1.22 20.95 1.93
C HIS A 125 0.90 20.02 3.11
N PRO A 126 0.48 20.56 4.27
CA PRO A 126 0.20 19.73 5.44
C PRO A 126 -0.99 18.80 5.20
N LEU A 127 -0.88 17.55 5.68
CA LEU A 127 -2.02 16.66 5.76
C LEU A 127 -2.88 16.99 7.00
N PRO A 128 -4.19 16.67 6.98
CA PRO A 128 -5.05 16.78 8.16
C PRO A 128 -4.47 15.96 9.33
N VAL A 129 -4.67 16.41 10.58
CA VAL A 129 -4.01 15.80 11.75
C VAL A 129 -4.89 14.78 12.48
N GLU A 130 -6.17 14.64 12.09
CA GLU A 130 -7.12 13.76 12.77
C GLU A 130 -7.28 12.44 12.00
N SER A 131 -6.86 11.33 12.61
CA SER A 131 -7.28 9.98 12.23
C SER A 131 -7.63 9.21 13.51
N ILE A 132 -8.93 9.06 13.77
CA ILE A 132 -9.44 8.24 14.88
C ILE A 132 -9.33 6.73 14.59
N TYR A 133 -9.04 6.36 13.34
CA TYR A 133 -9.00 4.96 12.89
C TYR A 133 -7.89 4.15 13.57
N TYR A 134 -6.73 4.76 13.82
CA TYR A 134 -5.61 4.06 14.46
C TYR A 134 -5.72 3.92 15.98
N GLU A 135 -6.59 4.68 16.64
CA GLU A 135 -6.87 4.49 18.07
C GLU A 135 -7.46 3.09 18.34
N ASP A 136 -8.14 2.50 17.35
CA ASP A 136 -8.76 1.17 17.43
C ASP A 136 -7.82 0.02 17.01
N MET A 137 -6.67 0.33 16.39
CA MET A 137 -5.69 -0.65 15.88
C MET A 137 -4.62 -1.04 16.92
N THR A 138 -5.05 -1.22 18.18
CA THR A 138 -4.16 -1.57 19.31
C THR A 138 -4.13 -3.07 19.62
N GLU A 139 -5.04 -3.85 19.02
CA GLU A 139 -5.06 -5.29 19.18
C GLU A 139 -4.02 -5.99 18.29
N LEU A 140 -3.30 -6.96 18.88
CA LEU A 140 -2.27 -7.70 18.17
C LEU A 140 -2.90 -8.73 17.21
N ILE A 141 -2.50 -8.68 15.94
CA ILE A 141 -2.81 -9.74 14.98
C ILE A 141 -1.97 -10.98 15.32
N ARG A 142 -2.62 -12.14 15.32
CA ARG A 142 -2.01 -13.44 15.66
C ARG A 142 -1.91 -14.41 14.48
N ASP A 143 -2.36 -14.00 13.30
CA ASP A 143 -2.35 -14.80 12.07
C ASP A 143 -2.22 -13.90 10.84
N VAL A 144 -1.57 -14.37 9.78
CA VAL A 144 -1.37 -13.59 8.54
C VAL A 144 -2.71 -13.50 7.82
N ARG A 145 -3.33 -12.31 7.83
CA ARG A 145 -4.54 -12.01 7.07
C ARG A 145 -4.25 -10.85 6.13
N GLY A 146 -4.75 -10.95 4.89
CA GLY A 146 -4.86 -9.76 4.05
C GLY A 146 -5.87 -8.78 4.67
N THR A 147 -5.73 -7.50 4.38
CA THR A 147 -6.62 -6.44 4.87
C THR A 147 -7.75 -6.22 3.85
N PRO A 148 -8.98 -6.71 4.11
CA PRO A 148 -10.09 -6.71 3.14
C PRO A 148 -10.38 -5.33 2.51
N GLU A 149 -10.14 -4.27 3.26
CA GLU A 149 -10.38 -2.87 2.90
C GLU A 149 -9.49 -2.39 1.75
N PHE A 150 -8.38 -3.08 1.47
CA PHE A 150 -7.45 -2.78 0.38
C PHE A 150 -7.63 -3.71 -0.84
N MET A 151 -8.52 -4.70 -0.74
CA MET A 151 -8.75 -5.63 -1.84
C MET A 151 -9.55 -4.97 -2.97
N PRO A 152 -9.17 -5.21 -4.23
CA PRO A 152 -9.94 -4.71 -5.36
C PRO A 152 -11.25 -5.47 -5.54
N PRO A 153 -12.26 -4.86 -6.20
CA PRO A 153 -13.55 -5.48 -6.47
C PRO A 153 -13.46 -6.86 -7.14
N GLU A 154 -12.54 -7.04 -8.09
CA GLU A 154 -12.37 -8.29 -8.83
C GLU A 154 -11.70 -9.42 -8.03
N ALA A 155 -11.02 -9.10 -6.92
CA ALA A 155 -10.40 -10.11 -6.06
C ALA A 155 -11.38 -10.68 -5.02
N VAL A 156 -12.51 -10.00 -4.79
CA VAL A 156 -13.53 -10.47 -3.87
C VAL A 156 -14.18 -11.71 -4.46
N ASN A 157 -13.91 -12.87 -3.83
CA ASN A 157 -14.56 -14.12 -4.20
C ASN A 157 -16.07 -13.96 -4.04
N SER A 158 -16.76 -14.08 -5.15
CA SER A 158 -18.21 -14.07 -5.14
C SER A 158 -18.83 -15.34 -4.52
N SER A 159 -18.13 -16.16 -3.72
CA SER A 159 -18.76 -17.02 -2.70
C SER A 159 -19.54 -16.20 -1.65
N VAL A 160 -19.17 -14.93 -1.47
CA VAL A 160 -19.91 -13.93 -0.68
C VAL A 160 -21.07 -13.31 -1.48
N LEU A 161 -21.08 -13.40 -2.83
CA LEU A 161 -22.01 -12.70 -3.74
C LEU A 161 -22.71 -13.58 -4.82
N GLY A 162 -22.51 -14.91 -4.83
CA GLY A 162 -23.11 -15.88 -5.76
C GLY A 162 -22.36 -16.29 -7.05
N SER A 163 -21.13 -15.85 -7.32
CA SER A 163 -20.33 -16.25 -8.51
C SER A 163 -18.93 -16.79 -8.14
N SER A 164 -18.31 -17.60 -8.99
CA SER A 164 -17.00 -18.22 -8.70
C SER A 164 -15.89 -17.47 -9.45
N LEU A 165 -14.70 -17.30 -8.83
CA LEU A 165 -13.45 -16.79 -9.44
C LEU A 165 -12.90 -17.73 -10.53
N LYS A 166 -13.76 -18.28 -11.40
CA LYS A 166 -13.38 -19.28 -12.41
C LYS A 166 -12.24 -18.82 -13.32
N ASN A 167 -12.11 -17.52 -13.50
CA ASN A 167 -11.13 -16.92 -14.40
C ASN A 167 -9.96 -16.23 -13.67
N GLY A 168 -9.93 -16.22 -12.33
CA GLY A 168 -8.94 -15.46 -11.55
C GLY A 168 -8.95 -13.95 -11.81
N TYR A 169 -7.97 -13.22 -11.27
CA TYR A 169 -7.75 -11.80 -11.53
C TYR A 169 -6.26 -11.49 -11.75
N LEU A 170 -5.98 -10.33 -12.34
CA LEU A 170 -4.62 -9.88 -12.63
C LEU A 170 -3.99 -9.24 -11.38
N PRO A 171 -2.86 -9.78 -10.87
CA PRO A 171 -2.18 -9.23 -9.69
C PRO A 171 -1.76 -7.78 -9.91
N SER A 172 -1.20 -7.47 -11.07
CA SER A 172 -0.72 -6.13 -11.39
C SER A 172 -1.81 -5.06 -11.35
N SER A 173 -3.04 -5.40 -11.76
CA SER A 173 -4.17 -4.47 -11.65
C SER A 173 -4.68 -4.37 -10.21
N ALA A 174 -4.67 -5.48 -9.47
CA ALA A 174 -5.02 -5.51 -8.05
C ALA A 174 -4.07 -4.66 -7.20
N ASP A 175 -2.77 -4.73 -7.45
CA ASP A 175 -1.76 -3.93 -6.76
C ASP A 175 -1.98 -2.43 -7.01
N ILE A 176 -2.39 -2.01 -8.21
CA ILE A 176 -2.73 -0.61 -8.49
C ILE A 176 -3.93 -0.14 -7.67
N TYR A 177 -4.95 -0.98 -7.49
CA TYR A 177 -6.08 -0.65 -6.62
C TYR A 177 -5.64 -0.52 -5.16
N ALA A 178 -4.82 -1.47 -4.68
CA ALA A 178 -4.28 -1.43 -3.33
C ALA A 178 -3.43 -0.18 -3.10
N ILE A 179 -2.66 0.26 -4.10
CA ILE A 179 -1.95 1.56 -4.10
C ILE A 179 -2.93 2.71 -3.96
N GLY A 180 -4.01 2.74 -4.74
CA GLY A 180 -5.06 3.76 -4.64
C GLY A 180 -5.70 3.82 -3.24
N ALA A 181 -6.02 2.65 -2.68
CA ALA A 181 -6.57 2.53 -1.33
C ALA A 181 -5.56 3.00 -0.26
N THR A 182 -4.28 2.73 -0.48
CA THR A 182 -3.17 3.18 0.39
C THR A 182 -2.98 4.69 0.36
N ILE A 183 -2.99 5.30 -0.83
CA ILE A 183 -2.91 6.76 -0.96
C ILE A 183 -4.14 7.40 -0.31
N PHE A 184 -5.34 6.87 -0.55
CA PHE A 184 -6.56 7.34 0.11
C PHE A 184 -6.39 7.27 1.63
N PHE A 185 -5.92 6.14 2.15
CA PHE A 185 -5.69 5.94 3.56
C PHE A 185 -4.70 6.95 4.17
N ILE A 186 -3.59 7.24 3.50
CA ILE A 186 -2.61 8.25 3.94
C ILE A 186 -3.26 9.64 4.05
N ILE A 187 -4.10 10.00 3.08
CA ILE A 187 -4.72 11.34 3.00
C ILE A 187 -5.88 11.50 3.98
N PHE A 188 -6.81 10.55 3.99
CA PHE A 188 -8.07 10.62 4.74
C PHE A 188 -7.97 9.96 6.13
N GLY A 189 -6.94 9.14 6.37
CA GLY A 189 -6.72 8.47 7.66
C GLY A 189 -7.58 7.24 7.90
N HIS A 190 -8.26 6.73 6.89
CA HIS A 190 -9.04 5.49 6.91
C HIS A 190 -9.16 4.95 5.48
N PRO A 191 -9.48 3.66 5.25
CA PRO A 191 -9.58 3.13 3.90
C PRO A 191 -10.83 3.67 3.18
N PRO A 192 -10.86 3.63 1.84
CA PRO A 192 -11.97 4.21 1.07
C PRO A 192 -13.32 3.53 1.37
N TYR A 193 -13.31 2.27 1.80
CA TYR A 193 -14.51 1.58 2.25
C TYR A 193 -14.15 0.79 3.50
N HIS A 194 -15.02 0.83 4.51
CA HIS A 194 -14.87 0.10 5.77
C HIS A 194 -16.26 -0.22 6.32
N GLU A 195 -16.47 -1.45 6.78
CA GLU A 195 -17.69 -1.90 7.43
C GLU A 195 -17.35 -3.06 8.36
N GLU A 196 -18.07 -3.23 9.47
CA GLU A 196 -17.89 -4.39 10.38
C GLU A 196 -18.15 -5.73 9.67
N ASN A 197 -19.08 -5.69 8.70
CA ASN A 197 -19.47 -6.86 7.94
C ASN A 197 -18.80 -6.87 6.56
N GLN A 198 -18.00 -7.93 6.28
CA GLN A 198 -17.28 -8.06 5.01
C GLN A 198 -18.20 -8.04 3.77
N TYR A 199 -19.41 -8.59 3.84
CA TYR A 199 -20.36 -8.52 2.72
C TYR A 199 -20.78 -7.06 2.45
N ALA A 200 -21.04 -6.28 3.49
CA ALA A 200 -21.36 -4.86 3.37
C ALA A 200 -20.16 -4.06 2.82
N LEU A 201 -18.95 -4.30 3.34
CA LEU A 201 -17.71 -3.69 2.84
C LEU A 201 -17.56 -3.91 1.34
N TYR A 202 -17.64 -5.16 0.89
CA TYR A 202 -17.47 -5.48 -0.53
C TYR A 202 -18.58 -4.92 -1.40
N LYS A 203 -19.82 -4.88 -0.88
CA LYS A 203 -20.94 -4.24 -1.60
C LYS A 203 -20.65 -2.76 -1.85
N GLN A 204 -20.12 -2.02 -0.86
CA GLN A 204 -19.71 -0.63 -1.06
C GLN A 204 -18.55 -0.55 -2.04
N ALA A 205 -17.49 -1.33 -1.83
CA ALA A 205 -16.31 -1.33 -2.69
C ALA A 205 -16.64 -1.63 -4.17
N ILE A 206 -17.71 -2.39 -4.45
CA ILE A 206 -18.15 -2.71 -5.82
C ILE A 206 -19.06 -1.63 -6.41
N ASN A 207 -20.00 -1.09 -5.63
CA ASN A 207 -21.12 -0.31 -6.18
C ASN A 207 -21.04 1.19 -5.91
N ASP A 208 -20.37 1.59 -4.82
CA ASP A 208 -20.39 2.97 -4.36
C ASP A 208 -19.25 3.75 -5.04
N PRO A 209 -19.47 5.06 -5.30
CA PRO A 209 -18.39 5.93 -5.75
C PRO A 209 -17.34 6.11 -4.64
N ILE A 210 -16.15 6.57 -5.02
CA ILE A 210 -15.12 6.96 -4.06
C ILE A 210 -15.71 8.03 -3.12
N PRO A 211 -15.63 7.87 -1.79
CA PRO A 211 -16.45 8.64 -0.86
C PRO A 211 -15.91 10.05 -0.56
N PHE A 212 -15.50 10.80 -1.58
CA PHE A 212 -15.02 12.18 -1.43
C PHE A 212 -16.07 13.11 -0.82
N ASP A 213 -17.35 12.84 -1.06
CA ASP A 213 -18.48 13.67 -0.63
C ASP A 213 -19.08 13.23 0.72
N LYS A 214 -18.53 12.18 1.38
CA LYS A 214 -18.97 11.81 2.74
C LYS A 214 -18.58 12.90 3.74
N ASP A 215 -19.40 13.11 4.77
CA ASP A 215 -19.20 14.16 5.78
C ASP A 215 -17.82 14.11 6.45
N GLU A 216 -17.30 12.91 6.69
CA GLU A 216 -15.95 12.68 7.24
C GLU A 216 -14.81 13.10 6.28
N ASN A 217 -15.04 13.04 4.97
CA ASN A 217 -14.02 13.29 3.94
C ASN A 217 -14.13 14.68 3.31
N ILE A 218 -15.31 15.30 3.34
CA ILE A 218 -15.63 16.47 2.50
C ILE A 218 -14.71 17.66 2.73
N GLN A 219 -14.18 17.84 3.94
CA GLN A 219 -13.25 18.93 4.24
C GLN A 219 -11.85 18.62 3.70
N ILE A 220 -11.38 17.38 3.85
CA ILE A 220 -10.08 16.93 3.34
C ILE A 220 -10.08 16.92 1.81
N ALA A 221 -11.16 16.42 1.20
CA ALA A 221 -11.33 16.34 -0.25
C ALA A 221 -11.32 17.72 -0.95
N LYS A 222 -11.63 18.81 -0.23
CA LYS A 222 -11.51 20.18 -0.75
C LYS A 222 -10.07 20.71 -0.75
N LEU A 223 -9.18 20.09 0.02
CA LEU A 223 -7.79 20.54 0.18
C LEU A 223 -6.82 19.82 -0.77
N ILE A 224 -7.19 18.64 -1.27
CA ILE A 224 -6.33 17.89 -2.21
C ILE A 224 -6.29 18.55 -3.59
N SER A 225 -5.16 18.42 -4.28
CA SER A 225 -5.00 18.96 -5.64
C SER A 225 -5.86 18.18 -6.65
N PRO A 226 -6.23 18.80 -7.79
CA PRO A 226 -6.93 18.10 -8.87
C PRO A 226 -6.18 16.86 -9.37
N GLU A 227 -4.84 16.91 -9.39
CA GLU A 227 -3.98 15.79 -9.81
C GLU A 227 -4.03 14.65 -8.79
N LEU A 228 -3.99 14.94 -7.47
CA LEU A 228 -4.15 13.92 -6.44
C LEU A 228 -5.52 13.25 -6.53
N ARG A 229 -6.58 14.05 -6.72
CA ARG A 229 -7.93 13.54 -6.91
C ARG A 229 -8.00 12.62 -8.12
N ASN A 230 -7.45 13.05 -9.26
CA ASN A 230 -7.45 12.25 -10.47
C ASN A 230 -6.67 10.94 -10.30
N LEU A 231 -5.53 10.96 -9.60
CA LEU A 231 -4.77 9.76 -9.30
C LEU A 231 -5.60 8.73 -8.51
N LEU A 232 -6.32 9.19 -7.48
CA LEU A 232 -7.23 8.33 -6.71
C LEU A 232 -8.36 7.77 -7.59
N GLU A 233 -8.94 8.58 -8.47
CA GLU A 233 -9.98 8.15 -9.40
C GLU A 233 -9.51 7.05 -10.37
N VAL A 234 -8.31 7.19 -10.97
CA VAL A 234 -7.82 6.22 -11.96
C VAL A 234 -7.23 4.95 -11.34
N THR A 235 -6.74 5.01 -10.10
CA THR A 235 -6.24 3.85 -9.34
C THR A 235 -7.36 3.04 -8.70
N LEU A 236 -8.39 3.71 -8.16
CA LEU A 236 -9.57 3.08 -7.55
C LEU A 236 -10.71 2.79 -8.54
N GLU A 237 -10.43 2.89 -9.85
CA GLU A 237 -11.34 2.44 -10.91
C GLU A 237 -11.71 0.96 -10.70
N LYS A 238 -13.02 0.69 -10.71
CA LYS A 238 -13.60 -0.60 -10.34
C LYS A 238 -13.42 -1.63 -11.44
N ASP A 239 -13.46 -1.19 -12.71
CA ASP A 239 -13.20 -2.05 -13.86
C ASP A 239 -11.68 -2.18 -14.09
N PRO A 240 -11.06 -3.35 -13.82
CA PRO A 240 -9.62 -3.52 -13.96
C PRO A 240 -9.10 -3.32 -15.38
N SER A 241 -9.98 -3.35 -16.40
CA SER A 241 -9.60 -3.07 -17.80
C SER A 241 -9.51 -1.57 -18.11
N LYS A 242 -10.09 -0.71 -17.27
CA LYS A 242 -10.04 0.75 -17.36
C LYS A 242 -9.10 1.37 -16.34
N ARG A 243 -8.74 0.62 -15.29
CA ARG A 243 -7.80 1.04 -14.26
C ARG A 243 -6.44 1.35 -14.86
N VAL A 244 -5.82 2.41 -14.36
CA VAL A 244 -4.49 2.84 -14.78
C VAL A 244 -3.47 1.69 -14.65
N THR A 245 -2.52 1.59 -15.58
CA THR A 245 -1.41 0.63 -15.45
C THR A 245 -0.28 1.22 -14.60
N MET A 246 0.64 0.37 -14.11
CA MET A 246 1.84 0.85 -13.42
C MET A 246 2.66 1.82 -14.28
N GLU A 247 2.86 1.51 -15.56
CA GLU A 247 3.58 2.37 -16.51
C GLU A 247 2.93 3.75 -16.63
N GLN A 248 1.59 3.81 -16.73
CA GLN A 248 0.84 5.06 -16.81
C GLN A 248 0.86 5.81 -15.47
N MET A 249 0.79 5.11 -14.34
CA MET A 249 0.82 5.71 -13.02
C MET A 249 2.19 6.36 -12.72
N ARG A 250 3.30 5.72 -13.11
CA ARG A 250 4.67 6.25 -12.91
C ARG A 250 4.92 7.59 -13.62
N ILE A 251 4.17 7.88 -14.67
CA ILE A 251 4.22 9.16 -15.39
C ILE A 251 3.07 10.11 -15.03
N HIS A 252 2.22 9.72 -14.07
CA HIS A 252 1.06 10.51 -13.70
C HIS A 252 1.46 11.91 -13.19
N PRO A 253 0.71 12.98 -13.51
CA PRO A 253 1.05 14.34 -13.10
C PRO A 253 1.27 14.51 -11.59
N TRP A 254 0.46 13.85 -10.75
CA TRP A 254 0.68 13.88 -9.30
C TRP A 254 2.00 13.21 -8.88
N VAL A 255 2.33 12.07 -9.48
CA VAL A 255 3.54 11.29 -9.15
C VAL A 255 4.81 12.03 -9.59
N THR A 256 4.75 12.70 -10.74
CA THR A 256 5.91 13.36 -11.35
C THR A 256 5.97 14.87 -11.13
N CYS A 257 5.06 15.41 -10.31
CA CYS A 257 4.84 16.85 -10.16
C CYS A 257 4.71 17.58 -11.51
N ASN A 258 3.78 17.15 -12.34
CA ASN A 258 3.59 17.64 -13.71
C ASN A 258 4.86 17.50 -14.58
N GLY A 259 5.63 16.43 -14.37
CA GLY A 259 6.86 16.15 -15.11
C GLY A 259 8.10 16.91 -14.63
N THR A 260 8.02 17.74 -13.59
CA THR A 260 9.22 18.41 -13.03
C THR A 260 10.11 17.47 -12.23
N HIS A 261 9.53 16.39 -11.71
CA HIS A 261 10.20 15.33 -10.95
C HIS A 261 9.86 13.96 -11.56
N PRO A 262 10.30 13.67 -12.80
CA PRO A 262 9.99 12.40 -13.43
C PRO A 262 10.61 11.25 -12.63
N LEU A 263 9.88 10.15 -12.51
CA LEU A 263 10.47 8.91 -12.02
C LEU A 263 11.50 8.39 -13.04
N PRO A 264 12.56 7.71 -12.59
CA PRO A 264 13.53 7.10 -13.49
C PRO A 264 12.83 6.12 -14.44
N VAL A 265 13.13 6.22 -15.72
CA VAL A 265 12.74 5.22 -16.72
C VAL A 265 13.69 4.03 -16.65
N GLU A 266 13.13 2.83 -16.84
CA GLU A 266 13.90 1.57 -16.97
C GLU A 266 14.84 1.60 -18.18
#